data_AF-A0A848DAG5-F1
#
_entry.id   AF-A0A848DAG5-F1
#
_cell.length_a   1.000
_cell.length_b   1.000
_cell.length_c   1.000
_cell.angle_alpha   90.00
_cell.angle_beta   90.00
_cell.angle_gamma   90.00
#
_symmetry.space_group_name_H-M   'P 1'
#
loop_
_entity.id
_entity.type
_entity.pdbx_description
1 polymer ?
#
loop_
_entity_poly.entity_id
_entity_poly.type
_entity_poly.pdbx_seq_one_letter_code
_entity_poly.pdbx_strand_id
1 'polypeptide(L)'
;MPPFHLIDPTRLAVELAYTLIVVFLCFTIYYKTREIYDLTRHEGINYFRLTFLFFGFAYISRFISILLKLMVITFDIDFPRHIFGIFPLVFIGYFSTMAILSLTYSILWKKLQIKHSFLIFNVIALLISGIAFISRSSFILTLSQAVLLIFTSIIIVYYIISKSGKISRLYILYILFFLFWMVNIIALGPRRFIPFEVQTVFQIISVVVIGIIYHRVTKWTR
;
A
#
# COMPACT_ATOMS: atom_id res chain seq x y z
N MET A 1 23.29 15.44 15.38
CA MET A 1 21.94 15.99 15.16
C MET A 1 21.86 16.47 13.72
N PRO A 2 20.97 15.96 12.85
CA PRO A 2 20.75 16.62 11.57
C PRO A 2 19.95 17.91 11.81
N PRO A 3 20.33 19.04 11.18
CA PRO A 3 19.70 20.34 11.44
C PRO A 3 18.24 20.35 10.96
N PHE A 4 17.38 21.01 11.74
CA PHE A 4 15.95 21.24 11.43
C PHE A 4 15.75 22.09 10.15
N HIS A 5 16.81 22.67 9.57
CA HIS A 5 16.81 23.37 8.28
C HIS A 5 16.56 22.50 7.04
N LEU A 6 16.36 21.18 7.18
CA LEU A 6 16.17 20.24 6.06
C LEU A 6 14.71 19.80 5.82
N ILE A 7 13.73 20.42 6.49
CA ILE A 7 12.32 20.16 6.19
C ILE A 7 11.82 21.25 5.25
N ASP A 8 11.98 21.00 3.95
CA ASP A 8 11.45 21.87 2.92
C ASP A 8 9.90 21.82 2.92
N PRO A 9 9.21 22.93 3.18
CA PRO A 9 7.73 22.97 3.21
C PRO A 9 7.13 22.53 1.88
N THR A 10 7.82 22.78 0.75
CA THR A 10 7.36 22.35 -0.58
C THR A 10 7.31 20.82 -0.66
N ARG A 11 8.33 20.13 -0.12
CA ARG A 11 8.39 18.67 -0.08
C ARG A 11 7.24 18.08 0.75
N LEU A 12 6.95 18.66 1.90
CA LEU A 12 5.82 18.21 2.73
C LEU A 12 4.49 18.40 2.00
N ALA A 13 4.29 19.54 1.34
CA ALA A 13 3.08 19.81 0.56
C ALA A 13 2.91 18.80 -0.59
N VAL A 14 3.99 18.46 -1.31
CA VAL A 14 3.98 17.45 -2.37
C VAL A 14 3.63 16.06 -1.81
N GLU A 15 4.26 15.64 -0.70
CA GLU A 15 3.95 14.35 -0.07
C GLU A 15 2.49 14.29 0.43
N LEU A 16 1.96 15.40 0.95
CA LEU A 16 0.58 15.51 1.43
C LEU A 16 -0.42 15.43 0.27
N ALA A 17 -0.19 16.18 -0.81
CA ALA A 17 -1.01 16.13 -2.01
C ALA A 17 -1.00 14.73 -2.64
N TYR A 18 0.19 14.12 -2.77
CA TYR A 18 0.34 12.75 -3.27
C TYR A 18 -0.46 11.73 -2.43
N THR A 19 -0.31 11.77 -1.10
CA THR A 19 -1.01 10.83 -0.24
C THR A 19 -2.52 11.00 -0.31
N LEU A 20 -3.02 12.24 -0.36
CA LEU A 20 -4.44 12.53 -0.51
C LEU A 20 -5.02 11.99 -1.83
N ILE A 21 -4.31 12.21 -2.96
CA ILE A 21 -4.70 11.69 -4.28
C ILE A 21 -4.80 10.16 -4.25
N VAL A 22 -3.79 9.48 -3.68
CA VAL A 22 -3.80 8.02 -3.62
C VAL A 22 -4.93 7.50 -2.73
N VAL A 23 -5.19 8.14 -1.58
CA VAL A 23 -6.34 7.80 -0.72
C VAL A 23 -7.64 7.87 -1.52
N PHE A 24 -7.89 8.99 -2.19
CA PHE A 24 -9.10 9.19 -2.98
C PHE A 24 -9.28 8.14 -4.07
N LEU A 25 -8.20 7.84 -4.82
CA LEU A 25 -8.23 6.82 -5.87
C LEU A 25 -8.47 5.42 -5.31
N CYS A 26 -7.88 5.07 -4.18
CA CYS A 26 -8.10 3.76 -3.54
C CYS A 26 -9.55 3.58 -3.10
N PHE A 27 -10.14 4.57 -2.45
CA PHE A 27 -11.55 4.51 -2.05
C PHE A 27 -12.48 4.46 -3.26
N THR A 28 -12.20 5.22 -4.31
CA THR A 28 -13.00 5.19 -5.54
C THR A 28 -12.95 3.81 -6.21
N ILE A 29 -11.77 3.18 -6.29
CA ILE A 29 -11.62 1.81 -6.80
C ILE A 29 -12.35 0.81 -5.89
N TYR A 30 -12.27 0.97 -4.56
CA TYR A 30 -13.01 0.13 -3.61
C TYR A 30 -14.53 0.18 -3.85
N TYR A 31 -15.11 1.37 -3.99
CA TYR A 31 -16.54 1.51 -4.25
C TYR A 31 -16.94 0.93 -5.61
N LYS A 32 -16.13 1.14 -6.65
CA LYS A 32 -16.40 0.58 -7.98
C LYS A 32 -16.29 -0.95 -8.02
N THR A 33 -15.31 -1.52 -7.32
CA THR A 33 -15.16 -2.98 -7.22
C THR A 33 -16.23 -3.62 -6.35
N ARG A 34 -16.85 -2.88 -5.42
CA ARG A 34 -18.04 -3.34 -4.68
C ARG A 34 -19.22 -3.59 -5.61
N GLU A 35 -19.52 -2.68 -6.53
CA GLU A 35 -20.58 -2.87 -7.53
C GLU A 35 -20.36 -4.18 -8.33
N ILE A 36 -19.12 -4.45 -8.74
CA ILE A 36 -18.74 -5.69 -9.47
C ILE A 36 -18.91 -6.94 -8.59
N TYR A 37 -18.53 -6.86 -7.32
CA TYR A 37 -18.66 -7.98 -6.39
C TYR A 37 -20.12 -8.34 -6.16
N ASP A 38 -20.98 -7.34 -5.96
CA ASP A 38 -22.40 -7.56 -5.69
C ASP A 38 -23.10 -8.28 -6.86
N LEU A 39 -22.65 -8.04 -8.10
CA LEU A 39 -23.13 -8.73 -9.30
C LEU A 39 -22.57 -10.14 -9.49
N THR A 40 -21.29 -10.37 -9.19
CA THR A 40 -20.59 -11.64 -9.50
C THR A 40 -20.52 -12.63 -8.34
N ARG A 41 -20.67 -12.15 -7.09
CA ARG A 41 -20.45 -12.89 -5.84
C ARG A 41 -19.15 -13.70 -5.82
N HIS A 42 -18.11 -13.19 -6.48
CA HIS A 42 -16.82 -13.88 -6.60
C HIS A 42 -15.89 -13.54 -5.45
N GLU A 43 -15.53 -14.54 -4.62
CA GLU A 43 -14.66 -14.31 -3.45
C GLU A 43 -13.31 -13.68 -3.81
N GLY A 44 -12.70 -14.04 -4.95
CA GLY A 44 -11.45 -13.39 -5.39
C GLY A 44 -11.60 -11.86 -5.55
N ILE A 45 -12.75 -11.38 -6.02
CA ILE A 45 -13.02 -9.95 -6.18
C ILE A 45 -13.22 -9.27 -4.81
N ASN A 46 -13.78 -9.98 -3.83
CA ASN A 46 -13.89 -9.49 -2.46
C ASN A 46 -12.51 -9.15 -1.87
N TYR A 47 -11.55 -10.07 -1.99
CA TYR A 47 -10.19 -9.85 -1.49
C TYR A 47 -9.43 -8.79 -2.29
N PHE A 48 -9.63 -8.73 -3.61
CA PHE A 48 -9.08 -7.64 -4.43
C PHE A 48 -9.61 -6.27 -3.99
N ARG A 49 -10.91 -6.17 -3.70
CA ARG A 49 -11.52 -4.96 -3.13
C ARG A 49 -10.90 -4.62 -1.76
N LEU A 50 -10.74 -5.61 -0.87
CA LEU A 50 -10.14 -5.41 0.45
C LEU A 50 -8.70 -4.89 0.35
N THR A 51 -7.94 -5.31 -0.66
CA THR A 51 -6.60 -4.77 -0.91
C THR A 51 -6.61 -3.24 -1.07
N PHE A 52 -7.52 -2.67 -1.88
CA PHE A 52 -7.59 -1.21 -2.03
C PHE A 52 -8.06 -0.52 -0.74
N LEU A 53 -8.96 -1.13 0.01
CA LEU A 53 -9.41 -0.60 1.29
C LEU A 53 -8.25 -0.48 2.29
N PHE A 54 -7.53 -1.59 2.52
CA PHE A 54 -6.41 -1.62 3.44
C PHE A 54 -5.26 -0.74 2.95
N PHE A 55 -5.01 -0.69 1.65
CA PHE A 55 -4.02 0.21 1.10
C PHE A 55 -4.39 1.69 1.29
N GLY A 56 -5.67 2.03 1.10
CA GLY A 56 -6.20 3.36 1.43
C GLY A 56 -6.01 3.72 2.91
N PHE A 57 -6.27 2.80 3.83
CA PHE A 57 -6.03 3.02 5.27
C PHE A 57 -4.55 3.16 5.63
N ALA A 58 -3.65 2.42 4.97
CA ALA A 58 -2.22 2.63 5.13
C ALA A 58 -1.81 4.06 4.72
N TYR A 59 -2.39 4.58 3.64
CA TYR A 59 -2.14 5.95 3.19
C TYR A 59 -2.80 7.01 4.05
N ILE A 60 -3.98 6.78 4.62
CA ILE A 60 -4.57 7.65 5.64
C ILE A 60 -3.64 7.73 6.85
N SER A 61 -3.11 6.59 7.31
CA SER A 61 -2.17 6.55 8.45
C SER A 61 -0.90 7.34 8.14
N ARG A 62 -0.42 7.28 6.89
CA ARG A 62 0.70 8.10 6.41
C ARG A 62 0.35 9.59 6.35
N PHE A 63 -0.82 9.95 5.85
CA PHE A 63 -1.30 11.33 5.79
C PHE A 63 -1.36 11.93 7.21
N ILE A 64 -1.94 11.19 8.17
CA ILE A 64 -1.93 11.57 9.58
C ILE A 64 -0.49 11.76 10.07
N SER A 65 0.44 10.84 9.78
CA SER A 65 1.85 11.00 10.15
C SER A 65 2.49 12.29 9.63
N ILE A 66 2.15 12.72 8.41
CA ILE A 66 2.66 13.96 7.82
C ILE A 66 2.05 15.18 8.52
N LEU A 67 0.73 15.19 8.74
CA LEU A 67 0.05 16.26 9.49
C LEU A 67 0.63 16.40 10.90
N LEU A 68 0.83 15.28 11.58
CA LEU A 68 1.42 15.22 12.90
C LEU A 68 2.83 15.84 12.93
N LYS A 69 3.67 15.56 11.92
CA LYS A 69 4.99 16.22 11.79
C LYS A 69 4.86 17.72 11.55
N LEU A 70 3.90 18.15 10.73
CA LEU A 70 3.65 19.56 10.46
C LEU A 70 3.23 20.30 11.73
N MET A 71 2.33 19.73 12.53
CA MET A 71 1.89 20.31 13.80
C MET A 71 3.04 20.53 14.77
N VAL A 72 3.95 19.56 14.90
CA VAL A 72 5.14 19.67 15.76
C VAL A 72 6.05 20.81 15.29
N ILE A 73 6.21 21.00 13.98
CA ILE A 73 7.06 22.07 13.42
C ILE A 73 6.40 23.44 13.57
N THR A 74 5.09 23.55 13.32
CA THR A 74 4.38 24.85 13.28
C THR A 74 4.05 25.38 14.66
N PHE A 75 3.68 24.53 15.61
CA PHE A 75 3.21 24.95 16.92
C PHE A 75 4.26 24.77 18.03
N ASP A 76 5.47 24.31 17.68
CA ASP A 76 6.59 24.04 18.60
C ASP A 76 6.17 23.25 19.85
N ILE A 77 5.22 22.32 19.68
CA ILE A 77 4.69 21.55 20.81
C ILE A 77 5.67 20.42 21.12
N ASP A 78 6.22 20.44 22.33
CA ASP A 78 7.04 19.38 22.92
C ASP A 78 6.21 18.10 23.22
N PHE A 79 5.65 17.50 22.19
CA PHE A 79 5.07 16.16 22.32
C PHE A 79 6.19 15.11 22.42
N PRO A 80 6.01 14.02 23.19
CA PRO A 80 6.96 12.91 23.24
C PRO A 80 7.15 12.32 21.84
N ARG A 81 8.27 12.69 21.21
CA ARG A 81 8.70 12.32 19.85
C ARG A 81 8.63 10.81 19.59
N HIS A 82 8.73 10.03 20.66
CA HIS A 82 8.67 8.58 20.67
C HIS A 82 7.29 8.05 20.23
N ILE A 83 6.19 8.58 20.80
CA ILE A 83 4.83 8.08 20.52
C ILE A 83 4.41 8.42 19.08
N PHE A 84 4.76 9.63 18.62
CA PHE A 84 4.38 10.14 17.30
C PHE A 84 5.07 9.46 16.13
N GLY A 85 6.32 9.02 16.30
CA GLY A 85 7.03 8.26 15.28
C GLY A 85 6.51 6.84 15.14
N ILE A 86 6.15 6.22 16.27
CA ILE A 86 5.85 4.80 16.31
C ILE A 86 4.41 4.49 15.90
N PHE A 87 3.43 5.26 16.40
CA PHE A 87 2.02 4.94 16.17
C PHE A 87 1.70 4.83 14.66
N PRO A 88 2.03 5.82 13.82
CA PRO A 88 1.76 5.71 12.39
C PRO A 88 2.55 4.59 11.71
N LEU A 89 3.76 4.26 12.18
CA LEU A 89 4.56 3.17 11.64
C LEU A 89 3.84 1.82 11.79
N VAL A 90 3.22 1.57 12.95
CA VAL A 90 2.46 0.34 13.24
C VAL A 90 1.25 0.22 12.34
N PHE A 91 0.44 1.29 12.21
CA PHE A 91 -0.76 1.25 11.37
C PHE A 91 -0.41 1.14 9.89
N ILE A 92 0.58 1.90 9.43
CA ILE A 92 1.09 1.77 8.06
C ILE A 92 1.52 0.33 7.83
N GLY A 93 2.35 -0.25 8.70
CA GLY A 93 2.86 -1.61 8.56
C GLY A 93 1.79 -2.69 8.58
N TYR A 94 0.81 -2.57 9.47
CA TYR A 94 -0.32 -3.51 9.58
C TYR A 94 -1.20 -3.46 8.33
N PHE A 95 -1.69 -2.27 7.95
CA PHE A 95 -2.62 -2.13 6.82
C PHE A 95 -1.97 -2.46 5.48
N SER A 96 -0.72 -2.06 5.28
CA SER A 96 0.01 -2.40 4.06
C SER A 96 0.25 -3.92 3.95
N THR A 97 0.62 -4.59 5.04
CA THR A 97 0.74 -6.06 5.06
C THR A 97 -0.60 -6.73 4.76
N MET A 98 -1.70 -6.26 5.37
CA MET A 98 -3.05 -6.78 5.09
C MET A 98 -3.45 -6.63 3.63
N ALA A 99 -3.10 -5.50 3.00
CA ALA A 99 -3.38 -5.29 1.59
C ALA A 99 -2.56 -6.23 0.67
N ILE A 100 -1.29 -6.48 0.97
CA ILE A 100 -0.46 -7.46 0.23
C ILE A 100 -1.07 -8.87 0.37
N LEU A 101 -1.35 -9.33 1.58
CA LEU A 101 -1.88 -10.67 1.81
C LEU A 101 -3.26 -10.86 1.16
N SER A 102 -4.11 -9.84 1.22
CA SER A 102 -5.41 -9.83 0.53
C SER A 102 -5.23 -9.94 -0.99
N LEU A 103 -4.21 -9.26 -1.54
CA LEU A 103 -3.90 -9.32 -2.96
C LEU A 103 -3.45 -10.73 -3.35
N THR A 104 -2.51 -11.32 -2.61
CA THR A 104 -2.01 -12.67 -2.85
C THR A 104 -3.16 -13.69 -2.79
N TYR A 105 -4.05 -13.55 -1.80
CA TYR A 105 -5.18 -14.45 -1.65
C TYR A 105 -6.23 -14.28 -2.74
N SER A 106 -6.48 -13.05 -3.22
CA SER A 106 -7.39 -12.81 -4.34
C SER A 106 -7.02 -13.60 -5.61
N ILE A 107 -5.74 -13.99 -5.73
CA ILE A 107 -5.22 -14.77 -6.85
C ILE A 107 -5.29 -16.28 -6.54
N LEU A 108 -4.97 -16.65 -5.30
CA LEU A 108 -4.94 -18.05 -4.86
C LEU A 108 -6.28 -18.61 -4.38
N TRP A 109 -7.33 -17.79 -4.30
CA TRP A 109 -8.58 -18.15 -3.64
C TRP A 109 -9.17 -19.49 -4.13
N LYS A 110 -9.06 -19.78 -5.45
CA LYS A 110 -9.57 -21.03 -6.05
C LYS A 110 -8.84 -22.28 -5.58
N LYS A 111 -7.55 -22.16 -5.23
CA LYS A 111 -6.69 -23.31 -4.87
C LYS A 111 -6.69 -23.57 -3.37
N LEU A 112 -6.68 -22.51 -2.55
CA LEU A 112 -6.47 -22.65 -1.11
C LEU A 112 -7.78 -22.88 -0.33
N GLN A 113 -8.91 -22.30 -0.76
CA GLN A 113 -10.23 -22.43 -0.10
C GLN A 113 -10.18 -22.45 1.45
N ILE A 114 -9.31 -21.65 2.05
CA ILE A 114 -9.11 -21.64 3.50
C ILE A 114 -10.32 -20.93 4.14
N LYS A 115 -10.98 -21.58 5.09
CA LYS A 115 -12.18 -21.04 5.77
C LYS A 115 -11.89 -19.76 6.58
N HIS A 116 -10.70 -19.65 7.19
CA HIS A 116 -10.35 -18.56 8.10
C HIS A 116 -9.15 -17.72 7.63
N SER A 117 -9.01 -17.49 6.32
CA SER A 117 -7.89 -16.74 5.72
C SER A 117 -7.68 -15.36 6.35
N PHE A 118 -8.77 -14.65 6.63
CA PHE A 118 -8.71 -13.31 7.21
C PHE A 118 -8.04 -13.29 8.58
N LEU A 119 -8.31 -14.28 9.44
CA LEU A 119 -7.69 -14.39 10.77
C LEU A 119 -6.18 -14.62 10.64
N ILE A 120 -5.78 -15.52 9.74
CA ILE A 120 -4.36 -15.79 9.46
C ILE A 120 -3.65 -14.51 8.98
N PHE A 121 -4.29 -13.72 8.10
CA PHE A 121 -3.71 -12.47 7.63
C PHE A 121 -3.55 -11.44 8.73
N ASN A 122 -4.53 -11.33 9.63
CA ASN A 122 -4.43 -10.45 10.80
C ASN A 122 -3.24 -10.85 11.69
N VAL A 123 -3.09 -12.15 11.97
CA VAL A 123 -1.97 -12.64 12.78
C VAL A 123 -0.64 -12.31 12.12
N ILE A 124 -0.47 -12.58 10.82
CA ILE A 124 0.77 -12.27 10.09
C ILE A 124 1.04 -10.75 10.07
N ALA A 125 0.01 -9.94 9.81
CA ALA A 125 0.14 -8.48 9.78
C ALA A 125 0.49 -7.88 11.14
N LEU A 126 -0.10 -8.41 12.22
CA LEU A 126 0.25 -8.03 13.59
C LEU A 126 1.68 -8.43 13.95
N LEU A 127 2.13 -9.62 13.55
CA LEU A 127 3.51 -10.07 13.78
C LEU A 127 4.52 -9.16 13.06
N ILE A 128 4.31 -8.87 11.77
CA ILE A 128 5.22 -8.00 10.99
C ILE A 128 5.22 -6.58 11.55
N SER A 129 4.04 -6.04 11.88
CA SER A 129 3.93 -4.70 12.46
C SER A 129 4.54 -4.64 13.87
N GLY A 130 4.37 -5.69 14.68
CA GLY A 130 4.97 -5.82 16.01
C GLY A 130 6.50 -5.91 15.97
N ILE A 131 7.07 -6.64 15.01
CA ILE A 131 8.52 -6.68 14.79
C ILE A 131 9.05 -5.29 14.41
N ALA A 132 8.36 -4.59 13.50
CA ALA A 132 8.71 -3.23 13.11
C ALA A 132 8.61 -2.24 14.28
N PHE A 133 7.60 -2.41 15.15
CA PHE A 133 7.43 -1.63 16.38
C PHE A 133 8.61 -1.80 17.33
N ILE A 134 8.97 -3.06 17.65
CA ILE A 134 10.06 -3.38 18.58
C ILE A 134 11.40 -2.87 18.03
N SER A 135 11.66 -3.11 16.74
CA SER A 135 12.90 -2.66 16.11
C SER A 135 12.99 -1.15 15.93
N ARG A 136 11.85 -0.44 15.90
CA ARG A 136 11.76 1.00 15.59
C ARG A 136 12.41 1.37 14.24
N SER A 137 12.53 0.40 13.33
CA SER A 137 13.22 0.58 12.07
C SER A 137 12.23 0.47 10.92
N SER A 138 12.00 1.59 10.23
CA SER A 138 11.22 1.59 8.98
C SER A 138 11.87 0.70 7.91
N PHE A 139 13.19 0.50 7.96
CA PHE A 139 13.89 -0.36 7.01
C PHE A 139 13.48 -1.82 7.15
N ILE A 140 13.36 -2.33 8.39
CA ILE A 140 12.93 -3.72 8.62
C ILE A 140 11.50 -3.91 8.10
N LEU A 141 10.60 -2.97 8.35
CA LEU A 141 9.24 -3.03 7.83
C LEU A 141 9.23 -3.10 6.29
N THR A 142 9.96 -2.21 5.63
CA THR A 142 10.07 -2.19 4.17
C THR A 142 10.67 -3.49 3.63
N LEU A 143 11.68 -4.04 4.30
CA LEU A 143 12.30 -5.31 3.92
C LEU A 143 11.32 -6.47 4.05
N SER A 144 10.59 -6.60 5.16
CA SER A 144 9.58 -7.64 5.36
C SER A 144 8.48 -7.58 4.29
N GLN A 145 8.04 -6.37 3.94
CA GLN A 145 7.04 -6.17 2.88
C GLN A 145 7.58 -6.47 1.49
N ALA A 146 8.84 -6.13 1.21
CA ALA A 146 9.51 -6.47 -0.04
C ALA A 146 9.59 -8.00 -0.20
N VAL A 147 9.92 -8.74 0.86
CA VAL A 147 9.92 -10.22 0.85
C VAL A 147 8.52 -10.78 0.54
N LEU A 148 7.46 -10.26 1.18
CA LEU A 148 6.09 -10.67 0.90
C LEU A 148 5.65 -10.37 -0.54
N LEU A 149 6.09 -9.23 -1.08
CA LEU A 149 5.82 -8.86 -2.47
C LEU A 149 6.55 -9.76 -3.44
N ILE A 150 7.84 -10.07 -3.21
CA ILE A 150 8.58 -11.02 -4.03
C ILE A 150 7.87 -12.37 -4.04
N PHE A 151 7.46 -12.87 -2.87
CA PHE A 151 6.68 -14.11 -2.77
C PHE A 151 5.37 -14.04 -3.57
N THR A 152 4.65 -12.93 -3.45
CA THR A 152 3.42 -12.68 -4.22
C THR A 152 3.68 -12.64 -5.72
N SER A 153 4.79 -12.05 -6.15
CA SER A 153 5.19 -11.96 -7.56
C SER A 153 5.50 -13.34 -8.16
N ILE A 154 6.18 -14.20 -7.39
CA ILE A 154 6.49 -15.57 -7.80
C ILE A 154 5.19 -16.36 -7.98
N ILE A 155 4.26 -16.25 -7.03
CA ILE A 155 2.93 -16.87 -7.12
C ILE A 155 2.18 -16.38 -8.37
N ILE A 156 2.21 -15.06 -8.60
CA ILE A 156 1.58 -14.39 -9.72
C ILE A 156 2.12 -14.94 -11.06
N VAL A 157 3.44 -15.08 -11.20
CA VAL A 157 4.09 -15.61 -12.40
C VAL A 157 3.79 -17.09 -12.59
N TYR A 158 3.94 -17.90 -11.53
CA TYR A 158 3.62 -19.33 -11.54
C TYR A 158 2.18 -19.58 -12.00
N TYR A 159 1.24 -18.75 -11.54
CA TYR A 159 -0.15 -18.84 -11.94
C TYR A 159 -0.36 -18.57 -13.44
N ILE A 160 0.32 -17.58 -14.05
CA ILE A 160 0.24 -17.36 -15.52
C ILE A 160 0.65 -18.63 -16.25
N ILE A 161 1.84 -19.15 -15.92
CA ILE A 161 2.48 -20.23 -16.66
C ILE A 161 1.58 -21.47 -16.62
N SER A 162 0.98 -21.75 -15.46
CA SER A 162 0.10 -22.90 -15.28
C SER A 162 -1.21 -22.84 -16.06
N LYS A 163 -1.65 -21.66 -16.52
CA LYS A 163 -3.00 -21.45 -17.06
C LYS A 163 -2.98 -20.96 -18.52
N SER A 164 -2.46 -21.80 -19.41
CA SER A 164 -2.59 -21.76 -20.89
C SER A 164 -2.54 -20.37 -21.58
N GLY A 165 -1.75 -19.42 -21.08
CA GLY A 165 -1.40 -18.18 -21.76
C GLY A 165 -2.50 -17.10 -21.93
N LYS A 166 -3.76 -17.34 -21.54
CA LYS A 166 -4.81 -16.30 -21.64
C LYS A 166 -4.73 -15.34 -20.46
N ILE A 167 -4.01 -14.23 -20.66
CA ILE A 167 -3.92 -13.12 -19.71
C ILE A 167 -5.32 -12.50 -19.54
N SER A 168 -5.96 -12.79 -18.40
CA SER A 168 -7.24 -12.17 -18.06
C SER A 168 -7.05 -10.68 -17.76
N ARG A 169 -8.08 -9.85 -17.99
CA ARG A 169 -8.01 -8.42 -17.69
C ARG A 169 -7.77 -8.13 -16.19
N LEU A 170 -8.26 -9.00 -15.31
CA LEU A 170 -7.98 -8.98 -13.86
C LEU A 170 -6.49 -9.17 -13.56
N TYR A 171 -5.83 -10.02 -14.34
CA TYR A 171 -4.41 -10.29 -14.17
C TYR A 171 -3.53 -9.06 -14.43
N ILE A 172 -3.90 -8.28 -15.46
CA ILE A 172 -3.24 -7.00 -15.76
C ILE A 172 -3.36 -6.05 -14.56
N LEU A 173 -4.53 -5.96 -13.91
CA LEU A 173 -4.69 -5.13 -12.72
C LEU A 173 -3.81 -5.58 -11.55
N TYR A 174 -3.69 -6.89 -11.32
CA TYR A 174 -2.81 -7.42 -10.28
C TYR A 174 -1.34 -7.04 -10.51
N ILE A 175 -0.86 -7.15 -11.75
CA ILE A 175 0.49 -6.72 -12.12
C ILE A 175 0.68 -5.21 -11.96
N LEU A 176 -0.27 -4.39 -12.44
CA LEU A 176 -0.15 -2.93 -12.30
C LEU A 176 -0.13 -2.53 -10.82
N PHE A 177 -0.98 -3.15 -10.00
CA PHE A 177 -1.03 -2.86 -8.57
C PHE A 177 0.26 -3.30 -7.86
N PHE A 178 0.80 -4.45 -8.25
CA PHE A 178 2.11 -4.90 -7.78
C PHE A 178 3.23 -3.91 -8.16
N LEU A 179 3.28 -3.47 -9.41
CA LEU A 179 4.26 -2.51 -9.90
C LEU A 179 4.15 -1.17 -9.17
N PHE A 180 2.93 -0.66 -9.01
CA PHE A 180 2.64 0.52 -8.22
C PHE A 180 3.16 0.41 -6.80
N TRP A 181 3.02 -0.76 -6.17
CA TRP A 181 3.54 -0.99 -4.83
C TRP A 181 5.06 -1.01 -4.77
N MET A 182 5.72 -1.65 -5.74
CA MET A 182 7.18 -1.66 -5.85
C MET A 182 7.73 -0.24 -5.97
N VAL A 183 7.14 0.57 -6.84
CA VAL A 183 7.50 1.99 -6.98
C VAL A 183 7.29 2.73 -5.65
N ASN A 184 6.18 2.46 -4.96
CA ASN A 184 5.90 3.11 -3.68
C ASN A 184 6.90 2.70 -2.59
N ILE A 185 7.30 1.43 -2.51
CA ILE A 185 8.34 0.97 -1.56
C ILE A 185 9.67 1.67 -1.83
N ILE A 186 10.05 1.83 -3.10
CA ILE A 186 11.27 2.54 -3.48
C ILE A 186 11.17 4.01 -3.09
N ALA A 187 10.05 4.66 -3.42
CA ALA A 187 9.79 6.07 -3.07
C ALA A 187 9.67 6.30 -1.55
N LEU A 188 9.36 5.25 -0.78
CA LEU A 188 9.21 5.25 0.67
C LEU A 188 10.43 4.75 1.44
N GLY A 189 11.41 4.18 0.74
CA GLY A 189 12.62 3.63 1.34
C GLY A 189 13.42 4.67 2.13
N PRO A 190 14.50 4.24 2.80
CA PRO A 190 15.34 5.14 3.59
C PRO A 190 15.72 6.38 2.76
N ARG A 191 15.12 7.52 3.12
CA ARG A 191 15.15 8.82 2.39
C ARG A 191 16.55 9.39 2.17
N ARG A 192 17.57 8.74 2.73
CA ARG A 192 18.98 9.13 2.64
C ARG A 192 19.59 8.84 1.27
N PHE A 193 19.03 7.91 0.50
CA PHE A 193 19.66 7.42 -0.73
C PHE A 193 19.05 7.97 -2.03
N ILE A 194 17.87 8.61 -1.99
CA ILE A 194 17.16 9.06 -3.19
C ILE A 194 16.95 10.59 -3.12
N PRO A 195 17.39 11.35 -4.13
CA PRO A 195 17.17 12.80 -4.19
C PRO A 195 15.67 13.13 -4.37
N PHE A 196 15.26 14.31 -3.95
CA PHE A 196 13.85 14.71 -3.87
C PHE A 196 13.15 14.70 -5.24
N GLU A 197 13.88 15.08 -6.29
CA GLU A 197 13.42 15.11 -7.68
C GLU A 197 13.02 13.71 -8.15
N VAL A 198 13.87 12.72 -7.89
CA VAL A 198 13.61 11.31 -8.24
C VAL A 198 12.43 10.77 -7.43
N GLN A 199 12.30 11.16 -6.16
CA GLN A 199 11.15 10.77 -5.34
C GLN A 199 9.83 11.32 -5.91
N THR A 200 9.83 12.57 -6.37
CA THR A 200 8.66 13.21 -6.99
C THR A 200 8.29 12.53 -8.30
N VAL A 201 9.28 12.18 -9.13
CA VAL A 201 9.05 11.40 -10.36
C VAL A 201 8.38 10.06 -10.04
N PHE A 202 8.87 9.32 -9.05
CA PHE A 202 8.24 8.06 -8.64
C PHE A 202 6.80 8.25 -8.13
N GLN A 203 6.52 9.32 -7.39
CA GLN A 203 5.16 9.64 -6.94
C GLN A 203 4.22 9.92 -8.13
N ILE A 204 4.68 10.68 -9.12
CA ILE A 204 3.92 10.94 -10.35
C ILE A 204 3.65 9.63 -11.10
N ILE A 205 4.67 8.78 -11.28
CA ILE A 205 4.52 7.46 -11.90
C ILE A 205 3.49 6.63 -11.12
N SER A 206 3.57 6.60 -9.79
CA SER A 206 2.61 5.91 -8.93
C SER A 206 1.18 6.41 -9.14
N VAL A 207 0.96 7.74 -9.21
CA VAL A 207 -0.37 8.33 -9.48
C VAL A 207 -0.88 7.94 -10.87
N VAL A 208 -0.01 7.95 -11.88
CA VAL A 208 -0.38 7.53 -13.24
C VAL A 208 -0.79 6.04 -13.26
N VAL A 209 -0.01 5.16 -12.63
CA VAL A 209 -0.30 3.71 -12.60
C VAL A 209 -1.63 3.44 -11.90
N ILE A 210 -1.89 4.05 -10.74
CA ILE A 210 -3.18 3.86 -10.05
C ILE A 210 -4.35 4.51 -10.81
N GLY A 211 -4.12 5.61 -11.53
CA GLY A 211 -5.08 6.21 -12.46
C GLY A 211 -5.44 5.26 -13.61
N ILE A 212 -4.46 4.54 -14.17
CA ILE A 212 -4.69 3.51 -15.20
C ILE A 212 -5.51 2.35 -14.62
N ILE A 213 -5.20 1.91 -13.39
CA ILE A 213 -6.00 0.88 -12.68
C ILE A 213 -7.44 1.36 -12.54
N TYR A 214 -7.66 2.59 -12.08
CA TYR A 214 -9.00 3.18 -11.94
C TYR A 214 -9.76 3.21 -13.28
N HIS A 215 -9.12 3.69 -14.35
CA HIS A 215 -9.73 3.73 -15.68
C HIS A 215 -10.12 2.33 -16.18
N ARG A 216 -9.27 1.32 -15.94
CA ARG A 216 -9.54 -0.07 -16.30
C ARG A 216 -10.71 -0.66 -15.50
N VAL A 217 -10.78 -0.40 -14.20
CA VAL A 217 -11.87 -0.86 -13.32
C VAL A 217 -13.20 -0.23 -13.72
N THR A 218 -13.23 1.08 -13.97
CA THR A 218 -14.45 1.79 -14.37
C THR A 218 -14.98 1.37 -15.74
N LYS A 219 -14.10 0.99 -16.68
CA LYS A 219 -14.52 0.44 -17.97
C LYS A 219 -15.17 -0.95 -17.85
N TRP A 220 -15.00 -1.67 -16.74
CA TRP A 220 -15.70 -2.95 -16.53
C TRP A 220 -17.09 -2.80 -15.93
N THR A 221 -17.37 -1.67 -15.28
CA THR A 221 -18.68 -1.37 -14.67
C THR A 221 -19.68 -0.78 -15.66
N ARG A 222 -19.25 -0.36 -16.85
CA ARG A 222 -20.12 0.10 -17.95
C ARG A 222 -20.31 -1.03 -18.96
#